data_AF-A0A6P5DXX6-F1
#
_entry.id   AF-A0A6P5DXX6-F1
#
_cell.length_a   1.000
_cell.length_b   1.000
_cell.length_c   1.000
_cell.angle_alpha   90.00
_cell.angle_beta   90.00
_cell.angle_gamma   90.00
#
_symmetry.space_group_name_H-M   'P 1'
#
loop_
_entity.id
_entity.type
_entity.pdbx_description
1 polymer ?
#
loop_
_entity_poly.entity_id
_entity_poly.type
_entity_poly.pdbx_seq_one_letter_code
_entity_poly.pdbx_strand_id
1 'polypeptide(L)'
;MAPDSRLSASPAKSGWRAWDASERGVQGCAVPVPSTLLLLLTYLTYLVLGTCVFWALESPAAHDSSKRFQRDKWALLRNFTCLDGQALDSLIRGIIEAYKNGDIVLGNTTSMGRWEFVGSFFFSVSTITTIGYGNLSPRTMAARLFCIFFALVGIPLNLVVLNRLGHCMQQGVHRCARRLGGAWKDPAKARWLAGSSALLSGLLLFLLLPPLLFNHMEGWTYVEGFYFSFVTLSTVGFGDYLLASCLSFEKTKHRNRQTAEQVLHTLGGFPMTVSDSVIWNGIQTIRTSNKLSGDADGAGPQAPL
;
A
#
# COMPACT_ATOMS: atom_id res chain seq x y z
N MET A 1 -19.12 -35.87 85.56
CA MET A 1 -20.18 -35.96 84.54
C MET A 1 -19.49 -36.35 83.24
N ALA A 2 -19.78 -37.55 82.74
CA ALA A 2 -19.17 -38.15 81.56
C ALA A 2 -19.83 -37.59 80.26
N PRO A 3 -19.52 -38.11 79.06
CA PRO A 3 -18.76 -37.43 78.03
C PRO A 3 -19.59 -37.24 76.74
N ASP A 4 -19.02 -36.67 75.66
CA ASP A 4 -19.34 -37.23 74.34
C ASP A 4 -18.28 -36.94 73.29
N SER A 5 -17.77 -38.05 72.76
CA SER A 5 -16.97 -38.18 71.54
C SER A 5 -17.89 -38.44 70.37
N ARG A 6 -17.66 -37.82 69.20
CA ARG A 6 -17.79 -38.49 67.90
C ARG A 6 -17.24 -37.65 66.75
N LEU A 7 -16.21 -38.22 66.12
CA LEU A 7 -15.84 -37.96 64.73
C LEU A 7 -17.02 -38.34 63.80
N SER A 8 -17.26 -37.53 62.77
CA SER A 8 -17.74 -38.03 61.48
C SER A 8 -17.23 -37.14 60.35
N ALA A 9 -16.64 -37.79 59.36
CA ALA A 9 -16.04 -37.22 58.17
C ALA A 9 -17.04 -37.14 57.01
N SER A 10 -16.63 -36.38 55.98
CA SER A 10 -17.06 -36.39 54.56
C SER A 10 -18.23 -35.50 54.13
N PRO A 11 -18.32 -35.11 52.83
CA PRO A 11 -17.27 -34.99 51.81
C PRO A 11 -17.28 -33.65 51.03
N ALA A 12 -16.18 -33.45 50.29
CA ALA A 12 -15.99 -32.40 49.29
C ALA A 12 -17.09 -32.39 48.22
N LYS A 13 -17.68 -31.22 47.96
CA LYS A 13 -18.63 -30.99 46.86
C LYS A 13 -17.86 -30.77 45.56
N SER A 14 -17.58 -31.85 44.83
CA SER A 14 -17.21 -31.81 43.41
C SER A 14 -18.46 -31.54 42.57
N GLY A 15 -18.60 -30.31 42.09
CA GLY A 15 -19.71 -29.90 41.23
C GLY A 15 -19.52 -30.38 39.79
N TRP A 16 -19.92 -31.61 39.50
CA TRP A 16 -20.25 -32.05 38.15
C TRP A 16 -21.77 -32.24 38.10
N ARG A 17 -22.45 -31.28 37.45
CA ARG A 17 -23.90 -31.32 37.24
C ARG A 17 -24.24 -32.49 36.30
N ALA A 18 -25.09 -33.38 36.81
CA ALA A 18 -25.78 -34.39 36.02
C ALA A 18 -26.65 -33.71 34.95
N TRP A 19 -26.64 -34.29 33.75
CA TRP A 19 -27.52 -33.90 32.67
C TRP A 19 -28.86 -34.60 32.87
N ASP A 20 -29.89 -33.86 33.28
CA ASP A 20 -31.26 -34.34 33.28
C ASP A 20 -31.75 -34.45 31.82
N ALA A 21 -32.02 -35.69 31.41
CA ALA A 21 -32.67 -36.01 30.16
C ALA A 21 -34.18 -36.11 30.41
N SER A 22 -34.94 -35.10 30.01
CA SER A 22 -36.35 -35.26 29.57
C SER A 22 -36.96 -33.90 29.22
N GLU A 23 -37.01 -33.57 27.92
CA GLU A 23 -38.21 -32.96 27.33
C GLU A 23 -38.36 -33.46 25.89
N ARG A 24 -39.30 -34.39 25.68
CA ARG A 24 -39.81 -34.77 24.36
C ARG A 24 -40.85 -33.73 23.95
N GLY A 25 -40.46 -32.81 23.09
CA GLY A 25 -41.34 -31.92 22.33
C GLY A 25 -40.99 -32.06 20.84
N VAL A 26 -42.00 -32.26 20.01
CA VAL A 26 -41.94 -32.52 18.56
C VAL A 26 -41.00 -31.54 17.85
N GLN A 27 -39.77 -31.97 17.56
CA GLN A 27 -38.83 -31.27 16.69
C GLN A 27 -38.98 -31.84 15.27
N GLY A 28 -39.43 -31.00 14.34
CA GLY A 28 -39.16 -31.25 12.92
C GLY A 28 -37.67 -31.44 12.72
N CYS A 29 -37.28 -32.37 11.85
CA CYS A 29 -35.89 -32.66 11.50
C CYS A 29 -35.21 -31.45 10.83
N ALA A 30 -34.83 -30.45 11.62
CA ALA A 30 -33.84 -29.47 11.23
C ALA A 30 -32.47 -30.09 11.49
N VAL A 31 -31.89 -30.72 10.46
CA VAL A 31 -30.47 -31.09 10.51
C VAL A 31 -29.69 -29.80 10.71
N PRO A 32 -28.90 -29.63 11.79
CA PRO A 32 -28.10 -28.44 11.97
C PRO A 32 -27.05 -28.44 10.86
N VAL A 33 -27.25 -27.59 9.85
CA VAL A 33 -26.26 -27.37 8.80
C VAL A 33 -24.99 -26.89 9.53
N PRO A 34 -23.85 -27.59 9.39
CA PRO A 34 -22.64 -27.16 10.07
C PRO A 34 -22.33 -25.73 9.61
N SER A 35 -22.13 -24.80 10.55
CA SER A 35 -21.99 -23.36 10.27
C SER A 35 -20.92 -23.05 9.20
N THR A 36 -19.93 -23.93 9.06
CA THR A 36 -18.91 -23.91 8.00
C THR A 36 -19.49 -24.10 6.59
N LEU A 37 -20.46 -25.01 6.41
CA LEU A 37 -21.11 -25.25 5.12
C LEU A 37 -21.96 -24.04 4.71
N LEU A 38 -22.68 -23.43 5.66
CA LEU A 38 -23.43 -22.20 5.41
C LEU A 38 -22.49 -21.06 4.97
N LEU A 39 -21.37 -20.86 5.68
CA LEU A 39 -20.37 -19.85 5.34
C LEU A 39 -19.75 -20.09 3.95
N LEU A 40 -19.42 -21.34 3.62
CA LEU A 40 -18.92 -21.71 2.30
C LEU A 40 -19.93 -21.40 1.20
N LEU A 41 -21.21 -21.76 1.41
CA LEU A 41 -22.27 -21.49 0.44
C LEU A 41 -22.46 -19.98 0.22
N THR A 42 -22.49 -19.17 1.28
CA THR A 42 -22.57 -17.71 1.17
C THR A 42 -21.36 -17.11 0.44
N TYR A 43 -20.16 -17.63 0.68
CA TYR A 43 -18.97 -17.18 -0.03
C TYR A 43 -19.03 -17.52 -1.54
N LEU A 44 -19.44 -18.75 -1.88
CA LEU A 44 -19.58 -19.18 -3.27
C LEU A 44 -20.66 -18.37 -4.01
N THR A 45 -21.80 -18.10 -3.38
CA THR A 45 -22.84 -17.27 -4.00
C THR A 45 -22.37 -15.83 -4.23
N TYR A 46 -21.60 -15.26 -3.29
CA TYR A 46 -20.98 -13.95 -3.47
C TYR A 46 -19.99 -13.91 -4.66
N LEU A 47 -19.16 -14.94 -4.81
CA LEU A 47 -18.24 -15.06 -5.96
C LEU A 47 -18.98 -15.20 -7.29
N VAL A 48 -20.04 -16.00 -7.34
CA VAL A 48 -20.87 -16.17 -8.55
C VAL A 48 -21.54 -14.85 -8.92
N LEU A 49 -22.10 -14.13 -7.95
CA LEU A 49 -22.68 -12.81 -8.16
C LEU A 49 -21.65 -11.84 -8.75
N GLY A 50 -20.46 -11.75 -8.15
CA GLY A 50 -19.37 -10.90 -8.65
C GLY A 50 -18.97 -11.27 -10.09
N THR A 51 -18.85 -12.56 -10.38
CA THR A 51 -18.48 -13.07 -11.72
C THR A 51 -19.54 -12.69 -12.77
N CYS A 52 -20.82 -12.85 -12.46
CA CYS A 52 -21.90 -12.46 -13.37
C CYS A 52 -21.89 -10.95 -13.64
N VAL A 53 -21.68 -10.12 -12.61
CA VAL A 53 -21.63 -8.66 -12.76
C VAL A 53 -20.44 -8.23 -13.60
N PHE A 54 -19.22 -8.71 -13.30
CA PHE A 54 -18.04 -8.37 -14.11
C PHE A 54 -18.17 -8.88 -15.54
N TRP A 55 -18.67 -10.10 -15.74
CA TRP A 55 -18.89 -10.62 -17.09
C TRP A 55 -19.89 -9.76 -17.87
N ALA A 56 -20.99 -9.32 -17.25
CA ALA A 56 -21.97 -8.48 -17.91
C ALA A 56 -21.44 -7.08 -18.25
N LEU A 57 -20.65 -6.47 -17.36
CA LEU A 57 -20.13 -5.12 -17.54
C LEU A 57 -18.91 -5.07 -18.47
N GLU A 58 -17.97 -6.00 -18.33
CA GLU A 58 -16.67 -5.97 -19.03
C GLU A 58 -16.67 -6.75 -20.35
N SER A 59 -17.47 -7.81 -20.49
CA SER A 59 -17.46 -8.63 -21.72
C SER A 59 -17.81 -7.83 -22.99
N PRO A 60 -18.82 -6.93 -22.99
CA PRO A 60 -19.11 -6.10 -24.15
C PRO A 60 -17.98 -5.12 -24.47
N ALA A 61 -17.42 -4.46 -23.45
CA ALA A 61 -16.34 -3.49 -23.60
C ALA A 61 -15.04 -4.15 -24.12
N ALA A 62 -14.72 -5.35 -23.64
CA ALA A 62 -13.57 -6.14 -24.09
C ALA A 62 -13.72 -6.56 -25.57
N HIS A 63 -14.90 -7.01 -25.97
CA HIS A 63 -15.19 -7.36 -27.37
C HIS A 63 -15.07 -6.16 -28.30
N ASP A 64 -15.59 -5.00 -27.89
CA ASP A 64 -15.53 -3.80 -28.73
C ASP A 64 -14.09 -3.28 -28.86
N SER A 65 -13.32 -3.29 -27.77
CA SER A 65 -11.90 -2.91 -27.79
C SER A 65 -11.07 -3.79 -28.73
N SER A 66 -11.30 -5.11 -28.71
CA SER A 66 -10.63 -6.05 -29.62
C SER A 66 -11.00 -5.80 -31.08
N LYS A 67 -12.29 -5.55 -31.37
CA LYS A 67 -12.77 -5.21 -32.72
C LYS A 67 -12.20 -3.89 -33.22
N ARG A 68 -12.10 -2.87 -32.37
CA ARG A 68 -11.48 -1.58 -32.69
C ARG A 68 -10.01 -1.78 -33.06
N PHE A 69 -9.23 -2.49 -32.23
CA PHE A 69 -7.83 -2.78 -32.51
C PHE A 69 -7.63 -3.52 -33.85
N GLN A 70 -8.44 -4.55 -34.11
CA GLN A 70 -8.38 -5.27 -35.39
C GLN A 70 -8.74 -4.36 -36.57
N ARG A 71 -9.77 -3.51 -36.43
CA ARG A 71 -10.17 -2.54 -37.45
C ARG A 71 -9.05 -1.57 -37.76
N ASP A 72 -8.38 -1.03 -36.74
CA ASP A 72 -7.28 -0.08 -36.90
C ASP A 72 -6.07 -0.76 -37.56
N LYS A 73 -5.75 -2.00 -37.17
CA LYS A 73 -4.72 -2.82 -37.84
C LYS A 73 -5.04 -3.02 -39.33
N TRP A 74 -6.27 -3.41 -39.66
CA TRP A 74 -6.70 -3.61 -41.06
C TRP A 74 -6.75 -2.32 -41.86
N ALA A 75 -7.14 -1.20 -41.23
CA ALA A 75 -7.11 0.12 -41.84
C ALA A 75 -5.68 0.53 -42.19
N LEU A 76 -4.72 0.28 -41.29
CA LEU A 76 -3.30 0.54 -41.53
C LEU A 76 -2.75 -0.28 -42.70
N LEU A 77 -3.01 -1.59 -42.72
CA LEU A 77 -2.57 -2.48 -43.81
C LEU A 77 -3.19 -2.12 -45.17
N ARG A 78 -4.43 -1.61 -45.18
CA ARG A 78 -5.09 -1.15 -46.40
C ARG A 78 -4.51 0.16 -46.91
N ASN A 79 -4.14 1.07 -46.00
CA ASN A 79 -3.59 2.38 -46.37
C ASN A 79 -2.12 2.31 -46.79
N PHE A 80 -1.37 1.34 -46.24
CA PHE A 80 0.04 1.09 -46.55
C PHE A 80 0.22 -0.31 -47.14
N THR A 81 -0.02 -0.45 -48.44
CA THR A 81 0.10 -1.74 -49.16
C THR A 81 1.53 -2.29 -49.21
N CYS A 82 2.54 -1.45 -48.93
CA CYS A 82 3.93 -1.87 -48.77
C CYS A 82 4.24 -2.51 -47.40
N LEU A 83 3.31 -2.40 -46.45
CA LEU A 83 3.47 -2.94 -45.11
C LEU A 83 2.92 -4.37 -45.07
N ASP A 84 3.83 -5.34 -44.97
CA ASP A 84 3.44 -6.75 -44.84
C ASP A 84 2.82 -7.04 -43.46
N GLY A 85 1.78 -7.88 -43.46
CA GLY A 85 1.05 -8.23 -42.23
C GLY A 85 1.91 -8.93 -41.19
N GLN A 86 2.84 -9.79 -41.63
CA GLN A 86 3.72 -10.53 -40.73
C GLN A 86 4.82 -9.63 -40.14
N ALA A 87 5.33 -8.69 -40.93
CA ALA A 87 6.25 -7.66 -40.44
C ALA A 87 5.60 -6.77 -39.37
N LEU A 88 4.35 -6.33 -39.61
CA LEU A 88 3.59 -5.54 -38.63
C LEU A 88 3.31 -6.33 -37.34
N ASP A 89 2.93 -7.61 -37.46
CA ASP A 89 2.73 -8.45 -36.27
C ASP A 89 4.01 -8.69 -35.48
N SER A 90 5.16 -8.79 -36.16
CA SER A 90 6.47 -8.91 -35.53
C SER A 90 6.85 -7.63 -34.79
N LEU A 91 6.56 -6.46 -35.37
CA LEU A 91 6.75 -5.16 -34.71
C LEU A 91 5.83 -5.02 -33.49
N ILE A 92 4.55 -5.34 -33.61
CA ILE A 92 3.60 -5.30 -32.48
C ILE A 92 4.07 -6.21 -31.34
N ARG A 93 4.51 -7.43 -31.67
CA ARG A 93 5.09 -8.35 -30.67
C ARG A 93 6.33 -7.77 -30.01
N GLY A 94 7.22 -7.15 -30.79
CA GLY A 94 8.40 -6.45 -30.27
C GLY A 94 8.04 -5.30 -29.33
N ILE A 95 7.03 -4.49 -29.66
CA ILE A 95 6.54 -3.39 -28.82
C ILE A 95 5.91 -3.92 -27.54
N ILE A 96 5.09 -4.98 -27.61
CA ILE A 96 4.50 -5.61 -26.42
C ILE A 96 5.60 -6.16 -25.52
N GLU A 97 6.63 -6.79 -26.09
CA GLU A 97 7.75 -7.32 -25.33
C GLU A 97 8.57 -6.19 -24.69
N ALA A 98 8.89 -5.13 -25.44
CA ALA A 98 9.54 -3.93 -24.91
C ALA A 98 8.72 -3.29 -23.77
N TYR A 99 7.40 -3.18 -23.93
CA TYR A 99 6.52 -2.67 -22.88
C TYR A 99 6.51 -3.56 -21.63
N LYS A 100 6.45 -4.89 -21.81
CA LYS A 100 6.63 -5.86 -20.72
C LYS A 100 8.01 -5.71 -20.08
N ASN A 101 9.04 -5.39 -20.86
CA ASN A 101 10.42 -5.14 -20.44
C ASN A 101 10.58 -3.85 -19.66
N GLY A 102 9.58 -2.98 -19.68
CA GLY A 102 9.60 -1.70 -18.99
C GLY A 102 10.10 -0.56 -19.86
N ASP A 103 10.27 -0.78 -21.15
CA ASP A 103 10.68 0.22 -22.12
C ASP A 103 9.44 0.93 -22.67
N ILE A 104 9.37 2.26 -22.47
CA ILE A 104 8.31 3.08 -23.07
C ILE A 104 8.77 3.50 -24.46
N VAL A 105 8.29 2.76 -25.45
CA VAL A 105 8.71 2.87 -26.85
C VAL A 105 8.23 4.16 -27.53
N LEU A 106 7.17 4.80 -27.02
CA LEU A 106 6.52 5.97 -27.66
C LEU A 106 7.07 7.35 -27.21
N GLY A 107 8.14 7.41 -26.42
CA GLY A 107 8.75 8.68 -26.00
C GLY A 107 10.15 8.88 -26.54
N ASN A 108 10.54 10.12 -26.84
CA ASN A 108 11.92 10.53 -27.15
C ASN A 108 12.88 10.44 -25.93
N THR A 109 12.48 9.69 -24.89
CA THR A 109 13.25 9.50 -23.65
C THR A 109 13.33 7.99 -23.40
N THR A 110 14.47 7.40 -23.71
CA THR A 110 14.76 5.96 -23.73
C THR A 110 14.77 5.24 -22.37
N SER A 111 14.09 5.74 -21.34
CA SER A 111 14.05 5.05 -20.04
C SER A 111 13.05 5.70 -19.12
N MET A 112 11.75 5.42 -19.19
CA MET A 112 10.89 5.74 -18.04
C MET A 112 11.16 4.77 -16.89
N GLY A 113 12.23 5.05 -16.13
CA GLY A 113 12.31 5.12 -14.66
C GLY A 113 11.78 3.98 -13.77
N ARG A 114 11.32 2.86 -14.32
CA ARG A 114 10.68 1.78 -13.55
C ARG A 114 11.62 1.17 -12.50
N TRP A 115 12.92 1.01 -12.81
CA TRP A 115 13.94 0.53 -11.87
C TRP A 115 14.91 1.62 -11.39
N GLU A 116 14.52 2.90 -11.48
CA GLU A 116 15.25 3.97 -10.77
C GLU A 116 15.03 3.82 -9.26
N PHE A 117 15.72 4.62 -8.44
CA PHE A 117 15.68 4.49 -6.99
C PHE A 117 14.26 4.57 -6.42
N VAL A 118 13.47 5.60 -6.78
CA VAL A 118 12.05 5.70 -6.37
C VAL A 118 11.19 4.56 -6.91
N GLY A 119 11.40 4.12 -8.15
CA GLY A 119 10.67 2.97 -8.70
C GLY A 119 10.96 1.67 -7.94
N SER A 120 12.23 1.46 -7.56
CA SER A 120 12.68 0.31 -6.77
C SER A 120 12.20 0.37 -5.32
N PHE A 121 12.16 1.56 -4.73
CA PHE A 121 11.57 1.79 -3.41
C PHE A 121 10.07 1.50 -3.41
N PHE A 122 9.34 1.99 -4.41
CA PHE A 122 7.90 1.74 -4.56
C PHE A 122 7.60 0.25 -4.78
N PHE A 123 8.41 -0.45 -5.60
CA PHE A 123 8.34 -1.90 -5.74
C PHE A 123 8.58 -2.62 -4.40
N SER A 124 9.56 -2.18 -3.62
CA SER A 124 9.87 -2.76 -2.32
C SER A 124 8.73 -2.58 -1.32
N VAL A 125 8.20 -1.35 -1.20
CA VAL A 125 7.05 -1.03 -0.33
C VAL A 125 5.82 -1.83 -0.75
N SER A 126 5.46 -1.84 -2.04
CA SER A 126 4.30 -2.59 -2.54
C SER A 126 4.43 -4.11 -2.35
N THR A 127 5.65 -4.65 -2.36
CA THR A 127 5.93 -6.07 -2.07
C THR A 127 5.72 -6.39 -0.60
N ILE A 128 6.30 -5.62 0.33
CA ILE A 128 6.17 -5.89 1.79
C ILE A 128 4.77 -5.60 2.32
N THR A 129 4.06 -4.66 1.69
CA THR A 129 2.66 -4.31 2.01
C THR A 129 1.65 -5.23 1.34
N THR A 130 2.11 -6.24 0.60
CA THR A 130 1.29 -7.22 -0.14
C THR A 130 0.29 -6.59 -1.12
N ILE A 131 0.54 -5.37 -1.58
CA ILE A 131 -0.27 -4.70 -2.61
C ILE A 131 0.06 -5.30 -3.97
N GLY A 132 1.35 -5.40 -4.30
CA GLY A 132 1.83 -6.13 -5.47
C GLY A 132 1.19 -5.74 -6.81
N TYR A 133 1.27 -4.47 -7.22
CA TYR A 133 0.64 -3.94 -8.46
C TYR A 133 0.90 -4.73 -9.76
N GLY A 134 1.92 -5.59 -9.82
CA GLY A 134 2.16 -6.47 -10.97
C GLY A 134 2.72 -5.80 -12.24
N ASN A 135 2.71 -4.47 -12.30
CA ASN A 135 3.29 -3.67 -13.38
C ASN A 135 4.83 -3.71 -13.42
N LEU A 136 5.46 -4.04 -12.29
CA LEU A 136 6.89 -4.25 -12.10
C LEU A 136 7.12 -5.64 -11.50
N SER A 137 8.02 -6.42 -12.09
CA SER A 137 8.38 -7.73 -11.55
C SER A 137 9.85 -8.08 -11.81
N PRO A 138 10.54 -8.76 -10.87
CA PRO A 138 11.92 -9.14 -11.02
C PRO A 138 12.09 -10.21 -12.10
N ARG A 139 12.98 -9.92 -13.05
CA ARG A 139 13.22 -10.78 -14.23
C ARG A 139 14.43 -11.69 -14.05
N THR A 140 15.47 -11.18 -13.41
CA THR A 140 16.69 -11.95 -13.16
C THR A 140 16.44 -13.00 -12.09
N MET A 141 17.06 -14.17 -12.24
CA MET A 141 16.97 -15.25 -11.26
C MET A 141 17.43 -14.78 -9.86
N ALA A 142 18.52 -14.00 -9.81
CA ALA A 142 19.03 -13.42 -8.57
C ALA A 142 17.98 -12.50 -7.90
N ALA A 143 17.34 -11.60 -8.64
CA ALA A 143 16.33 -10.70 -8.08
C ALA A 143 15.06 -11.44 -7.64
N ARG A 144 14.67 -12.52 -8.33
CA ARG A 144 13.54 -13.38 -7.91
C ARG A 144 13.84 -14.08 -6.59
N LEU A 145 15.02 -14.69 -6.46
CA LEU A 145 15.45 -15.33 -5.22
C LEU A 145 15.54 -14.32 -4.07
N PHE A 146 16.15 -13.15 -4.32
CA PHE A 146 16.18 -12.06 -3.35
C PHE A 146 14.77 -11.63 -2.92
N CYS A 147 13.86 -11.44 -3.88
CA CYS A 147 12.47 -11.05 -3.61
C CYS A 147 11.74 -12.05 -2.70
N ILE A 148 11.97 -13.36 -2.88
CA ILE A 148 11.39 -14.40 -2.01
C ILE A 148 11.85 -14.22 -0.56
N PHE A 149 13.16 -14.09 -0.32
CA PHE A 149 13.69 -13.89 1.05
C PHE A 149 13.27 -12.54 1.63
N PHE A 150 13.26 -11.49 0.80
CA PHE A 150 12.84 -10.15 1.17
C PHE A 150 11.37 -10.12 1.60
N ALA A 151 10.47 -10.77 0.87
CA ALA A 151 9.05 -10.86 1.21
C ALA A 151 8.81 -11.71 2.47
N LEU A 152 9.56 -12.81 2.64
CA LEU A 152 9.43 -13.70 3.79
C LEU A 152 9.71 -12.98 5.13
N VAL A 153 10.67 -12.05 5.16
CA VAL A 153 10.97 -11.24 6.35
C VAL A 153 10.14 -9.95 6.38
N GLY A 154 9.94 -9.33 5.22
CA GLY A 154 9.29 -8.02 5.09
C GLY A 154 7.80 -8.04 5.42
N ILE A 155 7.06 -9.07 5.00
CA ILE A 155 5.60 -9.15 5.22
C ILE A 155 5.27 -9.27 6.73
N PRO A 156 5.90 -10.17 7.52
CA PRO A 156 5.69 -10.21 8.97
C PRO A 156 6.10 -8.91 9.66
N LEU A 157 7.22 -8.30 9.26
CA LEU A 157 7.66 -7.03 9.83
C LEU A 157 6.65 -5.91 9.56
N ASN A 158 6.13 -5.83 8.33
CA ASN A 158 5.09 -4.87 7.97
C ASN A 158 3.82 -5.08 8.79
N LEU A 159 3.41 -6.33 9.06
CA LEU A 159 2.26 -6.63 9.92
C LEU A 159 2.48 -6.14 11.37
N VAL A 160 3.68 -6.31 11.92
CA VAL A 160 4.02 -5.79 13.26
C VAL A 160 3.97 -4.27 13.28
N VAL A 161 4.50 -3.60 12.26
CA VAL A 161 4.45 -2.14 12.11
C VAL A 161 3.00 -1.67 12.03
N LEU A 162 2.18 -2.29 11.18
CA LEU A 162 0.75 -1.97 11.05
C LEU A 162 0.00 -2.16 12.38
N ASN A 163 0.29 -3.22 13.14
CA ASN A 163 -0.30 -3.43 14.46
C ASN A 163 0.08 -2.30 15.44
N ARG A 164 1.35 -1.86 15.44
CA ARG A 164 1.79 -0.74 16.28
C ARG A 164 1.17 0.59 15.87
N LEU A 165 1.08 0.86 14.57
CA LEU A 165 0.39 2.04 14.04
C LEU A 165 -1.10 2.03 14.43
N GLY A 166 -1.76 0.89 14.31
CA GLY A 166 -3.16 0.71 14.72
C GLY A 166 -3.38 1.05 16.21
N HIS A 167 -2.50 0.56 17.08
CA HIS A 167 -2.53 0.93 18.51
C HIS A 167 -2.30 2.43 18.74
N CYS A 168 -1.34 3.04 18.05
CA CYS A 168 -1.10 4.49 18.14
C CYS A 168 -2.32 5.30 17.70
N MET A 169 -2.98 4.91 16.62
CA MET A 169 -4.21 5.53 16.13
C MET A 169 -5.35 5.38 17.14
N GLN A 170 -5.53 4.19 17.71
CA GLN A 170 -6.53 3.94 18.75
C GLN A 170 -6.26 4.79 20.01
N GLN A 171 -5.00 4.96 20.41
CA GLN A 171 -4.64 5.86 21.51
C GLN A 171 -4.91 7.33 21.19
N GLY A 172 -4.65 7.77 19.95
CA GLY A 172 -4.97 9.10 19.47
C GLY A 172 -6.48 9.37 19.54
N VAL A 173 -7.27 8.41 19.08
CA VAL A 173 -8.73 8.41 19.19
C VAL A 173 -9.18 8.51 20.65
N HIS A 174 -8.65 7.68 21.54
CA HIS A 174 -8.99 7.75 22.97
C HIS A 174 -8.56 9.08 23.62
N ARG A 175 -7.50 9.73 23.12
CA ARG A 175 -7.10 11.08 23.56
C ARG A 175 -8.10 12.13 23.10
N CYS A 176 -8.49 12.11 21.82
CA CYS A 176 -9.51 13.01 21.28
C CYS A 176 -10.87 12.82 21.94
N ALA A 177 -11.30 11.56 22.10
CA ALA A 177 -12.53 11.19 22.77
C ALA A 177 -12.56 11.65 24.24
N ARG A 178 -11.44 11.57 24.96
CA ARG A 178 -11.35 12.09 26.34
C ARG A 178 -11.46 13.61 26.40
N ARG A 179 -10.88 14.34 25.43
CA ARG A 179 -11.03 15.80 25.33
C ARG A 179 -12.47 16.23 25.03
N LEU A 180 -13.17 15.48 24.17
CA LEU A 180 -14.58 15.72 23.83
C LEU A 180 -15.56 15.16 24.89
N GLY A 181 -15.12 14.18 25.66
CA GLY A 181 -15.92 13.44 26.64
C GLY A 181 -16.24 14.18 27.93
N GLY A 182 -15.65 15.36 28.16
CA GLY A 182 -16.06 16.26 29.25
C GLY A 182 -17.54 16.70 29.18
N ALA A 183 -18.22 16.42 28.06
CA ALA A 183 -19.61 16.80 27.80
C ALA A 183 -20.67 15.70 28.07
N TRP A 184 -20.30 14.44 28.35
CA TRP A 184 -21.27 13.31 28.31
C TRP A 184 -21.37 12.51 29.62
N LYS A 185 -22.61 12.31 30.10
CA LYS A 185 -22.95 11.76 31.42
C LYS A 185 -22.96 10.22 31.51
N ASP A 186 -23.00 9.51 30.37
CA ASP A 186 -23.09 8.03 30.31
C ASP A 186 -21.83 7.42 29.64
N PRO A 187 -20.99 6.67 30.38
CA PRO A 187 -19.71 6.17 29.89
C PRO A 187 -19.84 5.06 28.82
N ALA A 188 -20.94 4.31 28.81
CA ALA A 188 -21.15 3.23 27.84
C ALA A 188 -21.49 3.80 26.45
N LYS A 189 -22.41 4.77 26.39
CA LYS A 189 -22.78 5.47 25.15
C LYS A 189 -21.63 6.31 24.62
N ALA A 190 -20.88 6.97 25.51
CA ALA A 190 -19.71 7.76 25.11
C ALA A 190 -18.63 6.90 24.43
N ARG A 191 -18.39 5.66 24.90
CA ARG A 191 -17.41 4.74 24.29
C ARG A 191 -17.82 4.32 22.88
N TRP A 192 -19.07 3.93 22.68
CA TRP A 192 -19.57 3.54 21.35
C TRP A 192 -19.56 4.73 20.39
N LEU A 193 -20.05 5.91 20.82
CA LEU A 193 -20.02 7.13 19.99
C LEU A 193 -18.60 7.58 19.65
N ALA A 194 -17.66 7.49 20.59
CA ALA A 194 -16.25 7.78 20.35
C ALA A 194 -15.62 6.78 19.36
N GLY A 195 -15.92 5.49 19.51
CA GLY A 195 -15.45 4.45 18.58
C GLY A 195 -16.00 4.63 17.17
N SER A 196 -17.31 4.86 17.05
CA SER A 196 -17.97 5.10 15.76
C SER A 196 -17.49 6.39 15.10
N SER A 197 -17.35 7.49 15.84
CA SER A 197 -16.84 8.77 15.29
C SER A 197 -15.37 8.68 14.88
N ALA A 198 -14.56 7.90 15.60
CA ALA A 198 -13.18 7.62 15.23
C ALA A 198 -13.05 6.75 13.98
N LEU A 199 -13.86 5.71 13.86
CA LEU A 199 -13.91 4.89 12.65
C LEU A 199 -14.38 5.72 11.46
N LEU A 200 -15.42 6.53 11.63
CA LEU A 200 -15.94 7.40 10.58
C LEU A 200 -14.92 8.47 10.17
N SER A 201 -14.25 9.11 11.12
CA SER A 201 -13.22 10.12 10.82
C SER A 201 -11.98 9.50 10.18
N GLY A 202 -11.56 8.31 10.62
CA GLY A 202 -10.48 7.56 9.97
C GLY A 202 -10.86 7.21 8.53
N LEU A 203 -12.01 6.59 8.33
CA LEU A 203 -12.52 6.26 6.99
C LEU A 203 -12.60 7.51 6.11
N LEU A 204 -13.19 8.60 6.60
CA LEU A 204 -13.33 9.84 5.84
C LEU A 204 -11.98 10.46 5.48
N LEU A 205 -11.02 10.48 6.42
CA LEU A 205 -9.67 10.98 6.20
C LEU A 205 -8.93 10.15 5.13
N PHE A 206 -8.99 8.82 5.24
CA PHE A 206 -8.35 7.91 4.29
C PHE A 206 -9.05 7.86 2.92
N LEU A 207 -10.34 8.19 2.85
CA LEU A 207 -11.09 8.23 1.60
C LEU A 207 -11.09 9.61 0.91
N LEU A 208 -10.91 10.72 1.64
CA LEU A 208 -10.89 12.06 1.04
C LEU A 208 -9.47 12.55 0.72
N LEU A 209 -8.53 12.37 1.64
CA LEU A 209 -7.21 13.00 1.54
C LEU A 209 -6.41 12.42 0.36
N PRO A 210 -6.27 11.09 0.19
CA PRO A 210 -5.49 10.55 -0.92
C PRO A 210 -6.07 10.88 -2.31
N PRO A 211 -7.40 10.78 -2.57
CA PRO A 211 -7.95 11.14 -3.88
C PRO A 211 -7.78 12.61 -4.24
N LEU A 212 -7.92 13.52 -3.27
CA LEU A 212 -7.67 14.95 -3.50
C LEU A 212 -6.19 15.22 -3.81
N LEU A 213 -5.28 14.52 -3.12
CA LEU A 213 -3.86 14.62 -3.39
C LEU A 213 -3.50 14.09 -4.78
N PHE A 214 -4.04 12.94 -5.19
CA PHE A 214 -3.78 12.38 -6.52
C PHE A 214 -4.42 13.20 -7.64
N ASN A 215 -5.61 13.78 -7.41
CA ASN A 215 -6.20 14.73 -8.36
C ASN A 215 -5.28 15.93 -8.59
N HIS A 216 -4.69 16.49 -7.51
CA HIS A 216 -3.78 17.62 -7.65
C HIS A 216 -2.42 17.24 -8.27
N MET A 217 -1.86 16.07 -7.92
CA MET A 217 -0.50 15.68 -8.30
C MET A 217 -0.41 14.99 -9.67
N GLU A 218 -1.39 14.18 -10.02
CA GLU A 218 -1.40 13.37 -11.25
C GLU A 218 -2.44 13.87 -12.27
N GLY A 219 -3.29 14.83 -11.89
CA GLY A 219 -4.36 15.35 -12.75
C GLY A 219 -5.53 14.38 -12.96
N TRP A 220 -5.62 13.32 -12.15
CA TRP A 220 -6.69 12.32 -12.24
C TRP A 220 -8.01 12.90 -11.74
N THR A 221 -9.13 12.40 -12.27
CA THR A 221 -10.43 12.75 -11.71
C THR A 221 -10.55 12.23 -10.28
N TYR A 222 -11.42 12.85 -9.46
CA TYR A 222 -11.64 12.41 -8.09
C TYR A 222 -12.02 10.93 -7.98
N VAL A 223 -12.83 10.43 -8.92
CA VAL A 223 -13.27 9.02 -8.97
C VAL A 223 -12.10 8.08 -9.21
N GLU A 224 -11.19 8.43 -10.10
CA GLU A 224 -9.97 7.65 -10.38
C GLU A 224 -9.02 7.66 -9.18
N GLY A 225 -8.82 8.84 -8.57
CA GLY A 225 -8.03 8.96 -7.33
C GLY A 225 -8.62 8.14 -6.18
N PHE A 226 -9.95 8.12 -6.05
CA PHE A 226 -10.67 7.30 -5.08
C PHE A 226 -10.51 5.81 -5.35
N TYR A 227 -10.74 5.39 -6.59
CA TYR A 227 -10.55 4.01 -7.03
C TYR A 227 -9.12 3.53 -6.75
N PHE A 228 -8.10 4.30 -7.16
CA PHE A 228 -6.71 3.98 -6.90
C PHE A 228 -6.41 3.86 -5.39
N SER A 229 -6.91 4.80 -4.59
CA SER A 229 -6.71 4.80 -3.14
C SER A 229 -7.35 3.59 -2.48
N PHE A 230 -8.58 3.25 -2.87
CA PHE A 230 -9.27 2.07 -2.36
C PHE A 230 -8.55 0.77 -2.73
N VAL A 231 -8.22 0.58 -4.02
CA VAL A 231 -7.52 -0.62 -4.53
C VAL A 231 -6.14 -0.79 -3.86
N THR A 232 -5.47 0.33 -3.57
CA THR A 232 -4.17 0.35 -2.89
C THR A 232 -4.29 0.02 -1.40
N LEU A 233 -5.19 0.69 -0.67
CA LEU A 233 -5.36 0.51 0.78
C LEU A 233 -5.99 -0.84 1.15
N SER A 234 -6.83 -1.38 0.28
CA SER A 234 -7.38 -2.74 0.41
C SER A 234 -6.39 -3.84 -0.01
N THR A 235 -5.17 -3.47 -0.41
CA THR A 235 -4.12 -4.37 -0.88
C THR A 235 -4.54 -5.25 -2.07
N VAL A 236 -5.49 -4.79 -2.89
CA VAL A 236 -5.91 -5.49 -4.13
C VAL A 236 -4.89 -5.26 -5.25
N GLY A 237 -4.46 -4.00 -5.43
CA GLY A 237 -3.33 -3.63 -6.30
C GLY A 237 -3.42 -4.08 -7.76
N PHE A 238 -4.41 -3.61 -8.54
CA PHE A 238 -4.52 -3.97 -9.97
C PHE A 238 -3.36 -3.47 -10.85
N GLY A 239 -2.77 -2.33 -10.49
CA GLY A 239 -1.61 -1.75 -11.20
C GLY A 239 -1.93 -1.07 -12.53
N ASP A 240 -3.20 -0.78 -12.76
CA ASP A 240 -3.75 0.00 -13.87
C ASP A 240 -3.42 1.50 -13.78
N TYR A 241 -3.40 2.04 -12.56
CA TYR A 241 -2.94 3.40 -12.27
C TYR A 241 -1.56 3.39 -11.61
N LEU A 242 -0.66 4.28 -12.07
CA LEU A 242 0.72 4.40 -11.60
C LEU A 242 1.10 5.87 -11.39
N LEU A 243 1.88 6.14 -10.34
CA LEU A 243 2.35 7.49 -9.99
C LEU A 243 3.44 7.95 -10.97
N ALA A 244 3.03 8.60 -12.06
CA ALA A 244 3.95 9.05 -13.11
C ALA A 244 4.64 10.36 -12.71
N SER A 245 3.95 11.25 -12.01
CA SER A 245 4.50 12.55 -11.59
C SER A 245 5.66 12.40 -10.61
N CYS A 246 5.58 11.45 -9.68
CA CYS A 246 6.65 11.20 -8.71
C CYS A 246 7.94 10.67 -9.40
N LEU A 247 7.78 9.80 -10.40
CA LEU A 247 8.88 9.31 -11.23
C LEU A 247 9.50 10.41 -12.11
N SER A 248 8.71 11.39 -12.57
CA SER A 248 9.19 12.52 -13.36
C SER A 248 9.94 13.57 -12.53
N PHE A 249 9.49 13.81 -11.29
CA PHE A 249 10.13 14.74 -10.36
C PHE A 249 11.54 14.29 -9.96
N GLU A 250 11.71 13.00 -9.68
CA GLU A 250 13.01 12.41 -9.35
C GLU A 250 14.03 12.59 -10.47
N LYS A 251 13.61 12.38 -11.72
CA LYS A 251 14.46 12.62 -12.90
C LYS A 251 14.88 14.07 -13.07
N THR A 252 13.98 15.01 -12.82
CA THR A 252 14.33 16.43 -12.90
C THR A 252 15.38 16.78 -11.84
N LYS A 253 15.24 16.25 -10.63
CA LYS A 253 16.23 16.40 -9.56
C LYS A 253 17.57 15.72 -9.88
N HIS A 254 17.56 14.49 -10.42
CA HIS A 254 18.77 13.76 -10.79
C HIS A 254 19.48 14.36 -11.99
N ARG A 255 18.75 14.76 -13.05
CA ARG A 255 19.31 15.49 -14.19
C ARG A 255 19.93 16.80 -13.74
N ASN A 256 19.25 17.58 -12.91
CA ASN A 256 19.79 18.85 -12.39
C ASN A 256 21.03 18.62 -11.52
N ARG A 257 21.06 17.53 -10.74
CA ARG A 257 22.22 17.13 -9.94
C ARG A 257 23.41 16.68 -10.80
N GLN A 258 23.17 15.87 -11.83
CA GLN A 258 24.23 15.45 -12.77
C GLN A 258 24.76 16.63 -13.57
N THR A 259 23.90 17.54 -14.05
CA THR A 259 24.33 18.79 -14.67
C THR A 259 25.13 19.66 -13.70
N ALA A 260 24.72 19.76 -12.44
CA ALA A 260 25.47 20.49 -11.42
C ALA A 260 26.84 19.86 -11.12
N GLU A 261 26.92 18.53 -10.98
CA GLU A 261 28.17 17.79 -10.74
C GLU A 261 29.10 17.86 -11.97
N GLN A 262 28.55 17.85 -13.19
CA GLN A 262 29.30 17.95 -14.45
C GLN A 262 29.79 19.38 -14.71
N VAL A 263 28.99 20.41 -14.38
CA VAL A 263 29.43 21.81 -14.37
C VAL A 263 30.52 22.01 -13.31
N LEU A 264 30.39 21.42 -12.12
CA LEU A 264 31.40 21.50 -11.07
C LEU A 264 32.72 20.81 -11.47
N HIS A 265 32.65 19.69 -12.18
CA HIS A 265 33.83 19.00 -12.72
C HIS A 265 34.49 19.76 -13.88
N THR A 266 33.71 20.46 -14.71
CA THR A 266 34.22 21.26 -15.83
C THR A 266 34.83 22.58 -15.35
N LEU A 267 34.26 23.19 -14.31
CA LEU A 267 34.80 24.37 -13.65
C LEU A 267 35.99 24.06 -12.73
N GLY A 268 36.07 22.84 -12.18
CA GLY A 268 37.20 22.37 -11.36
C GLY A 268 38.46 21.99 -12.15
N GLY A 269 38.45 22.12 -13.48
CA GLY A 269 39.59 21.83 -14.36
C GLY A 269 40.45 23.05 -14.75
N PHE A 270 40.10 24.25 -14.30
CA PHE A 270 40.92 25.45 -14.49
C PHE A 270 41.83 25.69 -13.28
N PRO A 271 43.12 26.05 -13.47
CA PRO A 271 44.00 26.36 -12.34
C PRO A 271 43.43 27.55 -11.56
N MET A 272 43.00 27.29 -10.32
CA MET A 272 42.37 28.25 -9.42
C MET A 272 43.25 29.49 -9.26
N THR A 273 42.73 30.66 -9.62
CA THR A 273 43.31 31.94 -9.22
C THR A 273 42.78 32.31 -7.83
N VAL A 274 43.60 33.03 -7.07
CA VAL A 274 43.52 33.26 -5.62
C VAL A 274 42.18 33.88 -5.13
N SER A 275 41.33 34.37 -6.03
CA SER A 275 40.05 34.99 -5.70
C SER A 275 38.93 34.01 -5.29
N ASP A 276 39.06 32.71 -5.56
CA ASP A 276 38.01 31.71 -5.27
C ASP A 276 38.04 31.15 -3.84
N SER A 277 39.07 31.49 -3.06
CA SER A 277 39.22 31.07 -1.65
C SER A 277 38.09 31.60 -0.76
N VAL A 278 37.48 32.74 -1.12
CA VAL A 278 36.40 33.37 -0.34
C VAL A 278 35.06 32.69 -0.61
N ILE A 279 34.81 32.28 -1.85
CA ILE A 279 33.57 31.59 -2.24
C ILE A 279 33.60 30.14 -1.75
N TRP A 280 34.75 29.46 -1.83
CA TRP A 280 34.90 28.11 -1.29
C TRP A 280 34.76 28.06 0.24
N ASN A 281 35.32 29.04 0.96
CA ASN A 281 35.10 29.17 2.40
C ASN A 281 33.66 29.54 2.75
N GLY A 282 32.96 30.31 1.92
CA GLY A 282 31.52 30.57 2.07
C GLY A 282 30.67 29.30 1.94
N ILE A 283 31.00 28.43 0.97
CA ILE A 283 30.31 27.14 0.76
C ILE A 283 30.60 26.15 1.90
N GLN A 284 31.83 26.13 2.44
CA GLN A 284 32.15 25.31 3.62
C GLN A 284 31.44 25.82 4.88
N THR A 285 31.27 27.14 5.03
CA THR A 285 30.55 27.74 6.17
C THR A 285 29.06 27.41 6.15
N ILE A 286 28.43 27.34 4.97
CA ILE A 286 27.04 26.88 4.83
C ILE A 286 26.91 25.38 5.15
N ARG A 287 27.94 24.58 4.81
CA ARG A 287 27.97 23.14 5.09
C ARG A 287 28.14 22.83 6.58
N THR A 288 28.87 23.65 7.34
CA THR A 288 29.03 23.49 8.80
C THR A 288 27.87 24.09 9.59
N SER A 289 27.25 25.18 9.12
CA SER A 289 26.07 25.78 9.79
C SER A 289 24.85 24.85 9.79
N ASN A 290 24.65 24.07 8.72
CA ASN A 290 23.63 23.01 8.68
C ASN A 290 23.98 21.74 9.47
N LYS A 291 25.24 21.59 9.91
CA LYS A 291 25.67 20.47 10.76
C LYS A 291 25.61 20.83 12.25
N LEU A 292 25.68 22.11 12.61
CA LEU A 292 25.61 22.61 13.99
C LEU A 292 24.18 22.92 14.47
N SER A 293 23.21 23.08 13.56
CA SER A 293 21.77 23.18 13.93
C SER A 293 21.12 21.83 14.29
N GLY A 294 21.87 20.72 14.15
CA GLY A 294 21.42 19.35 14.47
C GLY A 294 21.96 18.76 15.78
N ASP A 295 22.90 19.44 16.46
CA ASP A 295 23.57 18.94 17.68
C ASP A 295 23.31 19.80 18.94
N ALA A 296 22.36 20.75 18.89
CA ALA A 296 22.08 21.68 20.00
C ALA A 296 20.87 21.32 20.88
N ASP A 297 20.52 20.04 21.02
CA ASP A 297 19.55 19.53 22.01
C ASP A 297 20.13 18.35 22.81
N GLY A 298 21.31 18.54 23.41
CA GLY A 298 21.92 17.53 24.25
C GLY A 298 23.20 17.94 24.97
N ALA A 299 23.10 18.82 25.98
CA ALA A 299 23.83 18.73 27.27
C ALA A 299 23.78 20.05 28.05
N GLY A 300 23.07 20.04 29.18
CA GLY A 300 23.28 20.95 30.31
C GLY A 300 24.45 20.51 31.20
N PRO A 301 24.82 21.27 32.23
CA PRO A 301 26.20 21.75 32.43
C PRO A 301 27.00 20.93 33.46
N GLN A 302 28.33 20.88 33.28
CA GLN A 302 29.27 20.73 34.39
C GLN A 302 30.25 21.90 34.39
N ALA A 303 30.30 22.57 35.55
CA ALA A 303 31.16 23.69 35.90
C ALA A 303 32.50 23.17 36.49
N PRO A 304 33.50 24.05 36.72
CA PRO A 304 34.92 23.73 36.58
C PRO A 304 35.67 23.35 37.87
N LEU A 305 36.92 22.93 37.65
CA LEU A 305 38.04 22.59 38.56
C LEU A 305 38.27 21.09 38.78
#